data_AF-A0A813XHI8-F1
#
_entry.id   AF-A0A813XHI8-F1
#
_cell.length_a   1.000
_cell.length_b   1.000
_cell.length_c   1.000
_cell.angle_alpha   90.00
_cell.angle_beta   90.00
_cell.angle_gamma   90.00
#
_symmetry.space_group_name_H-M   'P 1'
#
loop_
_entity.id
_entity.type
_entity.pdbx_description
1 polymer ?
#
loop_
_entity_poly.entity_id
_entity_poly.type
_entity_poly.pdbx_seq_one_letter_code
_entity_poly.pdbx_strand_id
1 'polypeptide(L)'
;MRLTLILCKAVPQVRFSNYIKLDRIPGNVFEGKHKVRRRLSPLHKLYLQRRIGIELENMSHLSRAYLTEAEDNFYLNDPEKKAAEAAAVELKKRQEEIPKNRYFIKELLQPLTLHKKWE
;
A
#
# COMPACT_ATOMS: atom_id res chain seq x y z
N MET A 1 -5.08 -30.18 -23.18
CA MET A 1 -6.41 -29.54 -23.03
C MET A 1 -6.53 -28.41 -24.04
N ARG A 2 -7.49 -28.51 -24.97
CA ARG A 2 -7.67 -27.55 -26.07
C ARG A 2 -8.67 -26.46 -25.64
N LEU A 3 -8.22 -25.20 -25.57
CA LEU A 3 -9.10 -24.04 -25.38
C LEU A 3 -9.45 -23.47 -26.75
N THR A 4 -10.67 -23.73 -27.18
CA THR A 4 -11.29 -23.16 -28.38
C THR A 4 -11.65 -21.70 -28.14
N LEU A 5 -11.04 -20.78 -28.91
CA LEU A 5 -11.39 -19.36 -28.91
C LEU A 5 -12.61 -19.12 -29.81
N ILE A 6 -13.68 -18.59 -29.22
CA ILE A 6 -14.88 -18.17 -29.93
C ILE A 6 -14.59 -16.86 -30.69
N LEU A 7 -14.70 -16.94 -32.01
CA LEU A 7 -14.54 -15.86 -32.99
C LEU A 7 -15.67 -14.81 -32.84
N CYS A 8 -15.31 -13.57 -32.51
CA CYS A 8 -16.21 -12.42 -32.65
C CYS A 8 -16.00 -11.81 -34.04
N LYS A 9 -17.07 -11.71 -34.83
CA LYS A 9 -17.06 -11.30 -36.25
C LYS A 9 -16.79 -9.80 -36.45
N ALA A 10 -16.10 -9.54 -37.58
CA ALA A 10 -16.13 -8.37 -38.48
C ALA A 10 -15.46 -7.02 -38.07
N VAL A 11 -14.21 -6.85 -38.54
CA VAL A 11 -13.68 -5.62 -39.19
C VAL A 11 -12.72 -6.12 -40.30
N PRO A 12 -12.76 -5.63 -41.56
CA PRO A 12 -11.85 -6.09 -42.60
C PRO A 12 -10.46 -5.52 -42.31
N GLN A 13 -9.61 -6.34 -41.69
CA GLN A 13 -8.21 -5.97 -41.50
C GLN A 13 -7.45 -6.18 -42.81
N VAL A 14 -6.93 -5.06 -43.31
CA VAL A 14 -5.96 -4.99 -44.41
C VAL A 14 -4.88 -6.04 -44.17
N ARG A 15 -4.76 -6.99 -45.09
CA ARG A 15 -3.79 -8.08 -45.04
C ARG A 15 -2.40 -7.52 -45.30
N PHE A 16 -1.67 -7.19 -44.24
CA PHE A 16 -0.22 -7.11 -44.33
C PHE A 16 0.32 -8.53 -44.34
N SER A 17 0.48 -9.07 -45.54
CA SER A 17 1.16 -10.33 -45.77
C SER A 17 2.66 -10.17 -45.52
N ASN A 18 3.19 -11.08 -44.71
CA ASN A 18 4.59 -11.47 -44.57
C ASN A 18 5.34 -10.77 -43.43
N TYR A 19 5.83 -11.59 -42.48
CA TYR A 19 6.82 -11.31 -41.41
C TYR A 19 6.37 -10.88 -40.00
N ILE A 20 5.21 -11.32 -39.50
CA ILE A 20 4.97 -11.24 -38.05
C ILE A 20 4.78 -12.66 -37.52
N LYS A 21 5.80 -13.18 -36.82
CA LYS A 21 5.61 -14.30 -35.89
C LYS A 21 4.49 -13.85 -34.95
N LEU A 22 3.30 -14.42 -35.10
CA LEU A 22 2.00 -13.87 -34.68
C LEU A 22 1.86 -13.54 -33.17
N ASP A 23 2.84 -13.91 -32.35
CA ASP A 23 2.77 -13.81 -30.89
C ASP A 23 3.75 -12.79 -30.28
N ARG A 24 4.60 -12.11 -31.06
CA ARG A 24 5.59 -11.18 -30.49
C ARG A 24 5.20 -9.71 -30.70
N ILE A 25 4.89 -9.05 -29.59
CA ILE A 25 4.62 -7.61 -29.55
C ILE A 25 5.96 -6.87 -29.50
N PRO A 26 6.20 -5.89 -30.39
CA PRO A 26 7.47 -5.18 -30.41
C PRO A 26 7.56 -4.22 -29.23
N GLY A 27 8.72 -4.21 -28.55
CA GLY A 27 8.98 -3.30 -27.43
C GLY A 27 8.29 -3.70 -26.12
N ASN A 28 8.03 -2.70 -25.26
CA ASN A 28 7.35 -2.92 -23.99
C ASN A 28 5.86 -3.18 -24.20
N VAL A 29 5.35 -4.27 -23.62
CA VAL A 29 3.97 -4.75 -23.73
C VAL A 29 2.95 -3.75 -23.15
N PHE A 30 3.35 -2.89 -22.22
CA PHE A 30 2.46 -1.96 -21.53
C PHE A 30 2.55 -0.51 -22.01
N GLU A 31 3.50 -0.20 -22.89
CA GLU A 31 3.88 1.18 -23.21
C GLU A 31 4.16 1.35 -24.71
N GLY A 32 4.18 2.59 -25.18
CA GLY A 32 4.44 2.91 -26.58
C GLY A 32 3.25 2.65 -27.54
N LYS A 33 3.56 2.68 -28.84
CA LYS A 33 2.57 2.62 -29.93
C LYS A 33 1.92 1.23 -30.07
N HIS A 34 2.70 0.18 -29.90
CA HIS A 34 2.26 -1.21 -30.06
C HIS A 34 2.24 -1.89 -28.69
N LYS A 35 1.09 -1.81 -28.00
CA LYS A 35 0.89 -2.35 -26.64
C LYS A 35 -0.25 -3.34 -26.58
N VAL A 36 -0.26 -4.19 -25.55
CA VAL A 36 -1.38 -5.11 -25.29
C VAL A 36 -2.59 -4.34 -24.80
N ARG A 37 -3.70 -4.48 -25.51
CA ARG A 37 -5.00 -4.01 -25.03
C ARG A 37 -5.48 -4.90 -23.88
N ARG A 38 -5.43 -4.37 -22.66
CA ARG A 38 -6.05 -5.02 -21.49
C ARG A 38 -7.57 -4.99 -21.61
N ARG A 39 -8.23 -6.12 -21.38
CA ARG A 39 -9.70 -6.21 -21.33
C ARG A 39 -10.16 -6.05 -19.88
N LEU A 40 -11.19 -5.24 -19.68
CA LEU A 40 -11.82 -5.10 -18.37
C LEU A 40 -12.68 -6.32 -18.09
N SER A 41 -12.36 -7.06 -17.02
CA SER A 41 -13.23 -8.15 -16.56
C SER A 41 -14.44 -7.60 -15.77
N PRO A 42 -15.54 -8.35 -15.68
CA PRO A 42 -16.70 -7.96 -14.85
C PRO A 42 -16.35 -7.71 -13.38
N LEU A 43 -15.37 -8.43 -12.83
CA LEU A 43 -14.91 -8.24 -11.44
C LEU A 43 -14.34 -6.83 -11.20
N HIS A 44 -13.63 -6.27 -12.17
CA HIS A 44 -13.12 -4.89 -12.06
C HIS A 44 -14.26 -3.88 -11.98
N LYS A 45 -15.37 -4.12 -12.71
CA LYS A 45 -16.55 -3.25 -12.66
C LYS A 45 -17.22 -3.32 -11.29
N LEU A 46 -17.41 -4.53 -10.75
CA LEU A 46 -17.98 -4.72 -9.42
C LEU A 46 -17.10 -4.10 -8.32
N TYR A 47 -15.78 -4.26 -8.42
CA TYR A 47 -14.84 -3.63 -7.48
C TYR A 47 -14.96 -2.11 -7.52
N LEU A 48 -14.97 -1.53 -8.73
CA LEU A 48 -15.11 -0.09 -8.90
C LEU A 48 -16.43 0.43 -8.33
N GLN A 49 -17.56 -0.25 -8.60
CA GLN A 49 -18.86 0.12 -8.04
C GLN A 49 -18.86 0.12 -6.51
N ARG A 50 -18.25 -0.89 -5.89
CA ARG A 50 -18.10 -0.94 -4.42
C ARG A 50 -17.26 0.23 -3.90
N ARG A 51 -16.15 0.55 -4.56
CA ARG A 51 -15.29 1.70 -4.19
C ARG A 51 -16.03 3.02 -4.28
N ILE A 52 -16.77 3.23 -5.38
CA ILE A 52 -17.62 4.42 -5.55
C ILE A 52 -18.67 4.50 -4.43
N GLY A 53 -19.30 3.38 -4.07
CA GLY A 53 -20.26 3.35 -2.97
C GLY A 53 -19.65 3.81 -1.64
N ILE A 54 -18.46 3.30 -1.31
CA ILE A 54 -17.71 3.70 -0.11
C ILE A 54 -17.34 5.18 -0.16
N GLU A 55 -16.89 5.69 -1.30
CA GLU A 55 -16.55 7.10 -1.45
C GLU A 55 -17.76 8.03 -1.26
N LEU A 56 -18.93 7.66 -1.78
CA LEU A 56 -20.16 8.42 -1.59
C LEU A 56 -20.60 8.45 -0.12
N GLU A 57 -20.49 7.31 0.57
CA GLU A 57 -20.76 7.23 2.01
C GLU A 57 -19.80 8.12 2.80
N ASN A 58 -18.49 8.02 2.53
CA ASN A 58 -17.47 8.87 3.14
C ASN A 58 -17.73 10.37 2.89
N MET A 59 -18.09 10.75 1.67
CA MET A 59 -18.45 12.14 1.35
C MET A 59 -19.62 12.63 2.19
N SER A 60 -20.63 11.78 2.40
CA SER A 60 -21.79 12.15 3.23
C SER A 60 -21.39 12.43 4.67
N HIS A 61 -20.50 11.62 5.24
CA HIS A 61 -20.02 11.79 6.60
C HIS A 61 -19.09 12.99 6.75
N LEU A 62 -18.19 13.21 5.79
CA LEU A 62 -17.24 14.31 5.82
C LEU A 62 -17.87 15.66 5.47
N SER A 63 -19.06 15.67 4.83
CA SER A 63 -19.74 16.92 4.46
C SER A 63 -20.28 17.72 5.65
N ARG A 64 -20.37 17.12 6.84
CA ARG A 64 -20.94 17.74 8.04
C ARG A 64 -19.89 17.77 9.15
N ALA A 65 -19.03 18.78 9.10
CA ALA A 65 -18.07 19.02 10.18
C ALA A 65 -18.82 19.40 11.47
N TYR A 66 -18.33 18.89 12.60
CA TYR A 66 -18.87 19.21 13.93
C TYR A 66 -18.45 20.61 14.40
N LEU A 67 -17.20 20.99 14.12
CA LEU A 67 -16.66 22.31 14.42
C LEU A 67 -16.54 23.13 13.14
N THR A 68 -16.72 24.43 13.27
CA THR A 68 -16.33 25.37 12.22
C THR A 68 -14.80 25.49 12.15
N GLU A 69 -14.27 25.92 11.01
CA GLU A 69 -12.81 26.11 10.86
C GLU A 69 -12.22 27.07 11.90
N ALA A 70 -12.97 28.10 12.30
CA ALA A 70 -12.54 29.05 13.33
C ALA A 70 -12.46 28.40 14.72
N GLU A 71 -13.42 27.56 15.07
CA GLU A 71 -13.42 26.82 16.34
C GLU A 71 -12.34 25.74 16.36
N ASP A 72 -12.14 25.03 15.25
CA ASP A 72 -11.08 24.01 15.13
C ASP A 72 -9.69 24.64 15.33
N ASN A 73 -9.46 25.82 14.74
CA ASN A 73 -8.25 26.59 14.96
C ASN A 73 -8.07 27.07 16.40
N PHE A 74 -9.15 27.27 17.15
CA PHE A 74 -9.07 27.70 18.55
C PHE A 74 -8.88 26.53 19.51
N TYR A 75 -9.55 25.40 19.28
CA TYR A 75 -9.57 24.26 20.22
C TYR A 75 -8.55 23.16 19.92
N LEU A 76 -8.25 22.86 18.65
CA LEU A 76 -7.38 21.75 18.25
C LEU A 76 -5.98 22.19 17.83
N ASN A 77 -5.81 23.44 17.38
CA ASN A 77 -4.50 24.01 17.12
C ASN A 77 -3.89 24.63 18.37
N ASP A 78 -3.93 23.91 19.49
CA ASP A 78 -3.15 24.25 20.69
C ASP A 78 -1.66 23.98 20.40
N PRO A 79 -0.86 25.04 20.18
CA PRO A 79 0.53 24.89 19.78
C PRO A 79 1.36 24.23 20.89
N GLU A 80 0.94 24.37 22.15
CA GLU A 80 1.65 23.81 23.31
C GLU A 80 1.50 22.29 23.33
N LYS A 81 0.30 21.76 23.08
CA LYS A 81 0.08 20.32 22.98
C LYS A 81 0.87 19.70 21.83
N LYS A 82 0.83 20.31 20.65
CA LYS A 82 1.60 19.82 19.48
C LYS A 82 3.10 19.85 19.75
N ALA A 83 3.61 20.90 20.41
CA ALA A 83 5.01 20.99 20.80
C ALA A 83 5.38 19.92 21.85
N ALA A 84 4.50 19.67 22.83
CA ALA A 84 4.70 18.64 23.84
C ALA A 84 4.72 17.23 23.25
N GLU A 85 3.81 16.93 22.31
CA GLU A 85 3.80 15.65 21.59
C GLU A 85 5.06 15.47 20.75
N ALA A 86 5.48 16.52 20.01
CA ALA A 86 6.72 16.49 19.24
C ALA A 86 7.94 16.27 20.14
N ALA A 87 8.05 17.00 21.25
CA ALA A 87 9.12 16.84 22.23
C ALA A 87 9.13 15.43 22.85
N ALA A 88 7.96 14.85 23.14
CA ALA A 88 7.85 13.49 23.66
C ALA A 88 8.32 12.45 22.63
N VAL A 89 8.02 12.63 21.35
CA VAL A 89 8.50 11.77 20.27
C VAL A 89 10.02 11.88 20.14
N GLU A 90 10.59 13.09 20.20
CA GLU A 90 12.05 13.27 20.16
C GLU A 90 12.75 12.66 21.37
N LEU A 91 12.18 12.82 22.57
CA LEU A 91 12.70 12.20 23.79
C LEU A 91 12.69 10.67 23.70
N LYS A 92 11.60 10.08 23.18
CA LYS A 92 11.54 8.62 22.95
C LYS A 92 12.61 8.15 21.98
N LYS A 93 12.81 8.85 20.86
CA LYS A 93 13.86 8.52 19.89
C LYS A 93 15.25 8.57 20.53
N ARG A 94 15.55 9.63 21.28
CA ARG A 94 16.82 9.74 22.02
C ARG A 94 16.98 8.62 23.05
N GLN A 95 15.92 8.22 23.74
CA GLN A 95 15.96 7.11 24.69
C GLN A 95 16.16 5.74 24.00
N GLU A 96 15.64 5.56 22.79
CA GLU A 96 15.84 4.35 22.00
C GLU A 96 17.24 4.27 21.38
N GLU A 97 17.84 5.42 21.05
CA GLU A 97 19.23 5.53 20.58
C GLU A 97 20.25 5.23 21.68
N ILE A 98 19.90 5.42 22.96
CA ILE A 98 20.73 5.00 24.07
C ILE A 98 20.81 3.46 24.04
N PRO A 99 22.00 2.88 23.84
CA PRO A 99 22.14 1.43 23.82
C PRO A 99 21.63 0.89 25.17
N LYS A 100 20.59 0.05 25.13
CA LYS A 100 20.09 -0.65 26.31
C LYS A 100 21.28 -1.31 27.00
N ASN A 101 21.48 -1.02 28.28
CA ASN A 101 22.59 -1.55 29.09
C ASN A 101 22.70 -3.06 28.82
N ARG A 102 23.70 -3.45 28.02
CA ARG A 102 23.79 -4.80 27.44
C ARG A 102 24.11 -5.91 28.44
N TYR A 103 24.25 -5.57 29.71
CA TYR A 103 24.78 -6.49 30.70
C TYR A 103 24.17 -6.18 32.08
N PHE A 104 22.92 -6.58 32.29
CA PHE A 104 22.52 -6.88 33.66
C PHE A 104 23.37 -8.06 34.14
N ILE A 105 23.94 -7.96 35.33
CA ILE A 105 24.81 -8.98 35.96
C ILE A 105 24.23 -10.39 35.81
N LYS A 106 22.89 -10.51 35.82
CA LYS A 106 22.15 -11.76 35.62
C LYS A 106 22.36 -12.41 34.23
N GLU A 107 22.43 -11.62 33.16
CA GLU A 107 22.67 -12.12 31.79
C GLU A 107 24.13 -12.55 31.62
N LEU A 108 25.07 -11.83 32.25
CA LEU A 108 26.49 -12.20 32.27
C LEU A 108 26.78 -13.49 33.06
N LEU A 109 26.03 -13.74 34.13
CA LEU A 109 26.21 -14.93 34.99
C LEU A 109 25.44 -16.17 34.49
N GLN A 110 24.54 -16.01 33.51
CA GLN A 110 23.72 -17.11 32.97
C GLN A 110 24.53 -18.24 32.31
N PRO A 111 25.62 -17.97 31.58
CA PRO A 111 26.47 -19.03 31.03
C PRO A 111 27.16 -19.88 32.11
N LEU A 112 27.39 -19.34 33.31
CA LEU A 112 28.05 -20.06 34.41
C LEU A 112 27.17 -21.16 35.00
N THR A 113 25.84 -21.02 34.91
CA THR A 113 24.90 -22.03 35.41
C THR A 113 24.71 -23.20 34.45
N LEU A 114 25.12 -23.07 33.18
CA LEU A 114 25.02 -24.15 32.18
C LEU A 114 25.89 -25.37 32.53
N HIS A 115 26.96 -25.18 33.30
CA HIS A 115 27.89 -26.25 33.68
C HIS A 115 27.61 -26.86 35.07
N LYS A 116 26.50 -26.49 35.70
CA LYS A 116 26.15 -27.00 37.03
C LYS A 116 25.80 -28.50 36.92
N LYS A 117 26.66 -29.36 37.45
CA LYS A 117 26.42 -30.80 37.56
C LYS A 117 25.71 -31.09 38.87
N TRP A 118 24.86 -32.12 38.86
CA TRP A 118 24.18 -32.61 40.06
C TRP A 118 25.10 -33.60 40.78
N GLU A 119 25.11 -33.52 42.12
CA GLU A 119 25.72 -34.50 43.02
C GLU A 119 24.81 -35.71 43.23
#